data_AF-A0A9D7J4E4-F1
#
_entry.id   AF-A0A9D7J4E4-F1
#
_cell.length_a   1.000
_cell.length_b   1.000
_cell.length_c   1.000
_cell.angle_alpha   90.00
_cell.angle_beta   90.00
_cell.angle_gamma   90.00
#
_symmetry.space_group_name_H-M   'P 1'
#
loop_
_entity.id
_entity.type
_entity.pdbx_description
1 polymer ?
#
loop_
_entity_poly.entity_id
_entity_poly.type
_entity_poly.pdbx_seq_one_letter_code
_entity_poly.pdbx_strand_id
1 'polypeptide(L)'
;MSQPYQPQHTPYLISDDQRERAVNHLQAQYASGTIGEAELDRRLDLALNAHDRVQLNRSLQGLARIAPVMLRPTAPGQPSPAENVGGGLVQLSGLLTSFIAPAIVKASTRPGSALWWEASRALSLQLTALVAAVGALILSQLLGIGGIMFIGWLAWLTATIWAGVRAFNGQPGTQPFEGLLLFRPKRSDVRQLARTR
;
A
#
# COMPACT_ATOMS: atom_id res chain seq x y z
N MET A 1 -5.19 -48.35 -21.57
CA MET A 1 -4.46 -47.32 -20.79
C MET A 1 -5.49 -46.45 -20.09
N SER A 2 -5.85 -46.81 -18.86
CA SER A 2 -6.79 -46.08 -18.01
C SER A 2 -6.03 -44.97 -17.30
N GLN A 3 -6.34 -43.72 -17.63
CA GLN A 3 -5.81 -42.54 -16.94
C GLN A 3 -6.33 -42.51 -15.48
N PRO A 4 -5.47 -42.31 -14.47
CA PRO A 4 -5.89 -42.27 -13.07
C PRO A 4 -6.65 -40.97 -12.77
N TYR A 5 -7.72 -41.11 -11.98
CA TYR A 5 -8.53 -40.03 -11.42
C TYR A 5 -7.65 -39.08 -10.58
N GLN A 6 -7.42 -37.86 -11.09
CA GLN A 6 -6.82 -36.77 -10.32
C GLN A 6 -7.95 -36.08 -9.52
N PRO A 7 -7.86 -35.97 -8.19
CA PRO A 7 -8.86 -35.28 -7.40
C PRO A 7 -8.93 -33.80 -7.80
N GLN A 8 -10.12 -33.36 -8.21
CA GLN A 8 -10.39 -31.97 -8.57
C GLN A 8 -10.26 -31.09 -7.33
N HIS A 9 -9.27 -30.19 -7.30
CA HIS A 9 -9.22 -29.12 -6.31
C HIS A 9 -10.44 -28.22 -6.52
N THR A 10 -11.40 -28.24 -5.60
CA THR A 10 -12.62 -27.44 -5.63
C THR A 10 -12.31 -25.95 -5.49
N PRO A 11 -12.42 -25.11 -6.53
CA PRO A 11 -11.98 -23.70 -6.48
C PRO A 11 -12.95 -22.75 -5.75
N TYR A 12 -13.93 -23.28 -5.00
CA TYR A 12 -15.13 -22.53 -4.59
C TYR A 12 -15.24 -22.20 -3.10
N LEU A 13 -14.28 -22.64 -2.27
CA LEU A 13 -14.32 -22.33 -0.83
C LEU A 13 -13.87 -20.88 -0.57
N ILE A 14 -14.72 -20.14 0.13
CA ILE A 14 -14.39 -18.81 0.66
C ILE A 14 -13.37 -18.99 1.79
N SER A 15 -12.31 -18.16 1.80
CA SER A 15 -11.38 -18.09 2.93
C SER A 15 -12.01 -17.30 4.08
N ASP A 16 -11.72 -17.67 5.33
CA ASP A 16 -12.19 -16.96 6.52
C ASP A 16 -11.84 -15.46 6.48
N ASP A 17 -10.69 -15.09 5.91
CA ASP A 17 -10.30 -13.69 5.68
C ASP A 17 -11.30 -12.92 4.80
N GLN A 18 -11.87 -13.57 3.80
CA GLN A 18 -12.85 -12.96 2.90
C GLN A 18 -14.18 -12.75 3.61
N ARG A 19 -14.56 -13.69 4.48
CA ARG A 19 -15.75 -13.60 5.32
C ARG A 19 -15.61 -12.46 6.33
N GLU A 20 -14.48 -12.40 7.04
CA GLU A 20 -14.20 -11.35 8.02
C GLU A 20 -14.19 -9.95 7.37
N ARG A 21 -13.60 -9.83 6.18
CA ARG A 21 -13.63 -8.57 5.43
C ARG A 21 -15.05 -8.13 5.06
N ALA A 22 -15.93 -9.06 4.70
CA ALA A 22 -17.33 -8.77 4.38
C ALA A 22 -18.11 -8.33 5.64
N VAL A 23 -17.88 -9.01 6.77
CA VAL A 23 -18.48 -8.65 8.07
C VAL A 23 -18.09 -7.24 8.49
N ASN A 24 -16.79 -6.93 8.45
CA ASN A 24 -16.27 -5.60 8.76
C ASN A 24 -16.87 -4.52 7.85
N HIS A 25 -17.11 -4.85 6.58
CA HIS A 25 -17.76 -3.92 5.64
C HIS A 25 -19.22 -3.65 5.99
N LEU A 26 -19.99 -4.69 6.35
CA LEU A 26 -21.39 -4.55 6.78
C LEU A 26 -21.50 -3.70 8.06
N GLN A 27 -20.65 -3.95 9.05
CA GLN A 27 -20.61 -3.16 10.29
C GLN A 27 -20.27 -1.69 10.03
N ALA A 28 -19.35 -1.41 9.10
CA ALA A 28 -19.02 -0.04 8.72
C ALA A 28 -20.20 0.70 8.07
N GLN A 29 -21.04 0.02 7.28
CA GLN A 29 -22.24 0.60 6.66
C GLN A 29 -23.36 0.85 7.67
N TYR A 30 -23.44 0.03 8.71
CA TYR A 30 -24.32 0.28 9.85
C TYR A 30 -23.86 1.50 10.65
N ALA A 31 -22.56 1.59 10.94
CA ALA A 31 -21.98 2.74 11.64
C ALA A 31 -22.16 4.07 10.89
N SER A 32 -22.21 4.04 9.55
CA SER A 32 -22.50 5.22 8.72
C SER A 32 -24.00 5.51 8.56
N GLY A 33 -24.89 4.74 9.21
CA GLY A 33 -26.34 4.89 9.10
C GLY A 33 -26.91 4.57 7.73
N THR A 34 -26.14 3.90 6.86
CA THR A 34 -26.54 3.54 5.49
C THR A 34 -27.46 2.32 5.48
N ILE A 35 -27.33 1.44 6.47
CA ILE A 35 -28.26 0.34 6.75
C ILE A 35 -28.75 0.41 8.20
N GLY A 36 -30.00 0.04 8.42
CA GLY A 36 -30.56 -0.13 9.76
C GLY A 36 -30.17 -1.46 10.41
N GLU A 37 -30.45 -1.59 11.70
CA GLU A 37 -30.10 -2.77 12.52
C GLU A 37 -30.70 -4.08 11.99
N ALA A 38 -32.00 -4.10 11.67
CA ALA A 38 -32.67 -5.28 11.13
C ALA A 38 -32.10 -5.74 9.78
N GLU A 39 -31.58 -4.80 8.98
CA GLU A 39 -30.97 -5.10 7.69
C GLU A 39 -29.51 -5.56 7.85
N LEU A 40 -28.80 -5.03 8.84
CA LEU A 40 -27.47 -5.51 9.22
C LEU A 40 -27.54 -6.98 9.66
N ASP A 41 -28.45 -7.31 10.57
CA ASP A 41 -28.57 -8.65 11.15
C ASP A 41 -28.85 -9.70 10.07
N ARG A 42 -29.84 -9.44 9.21
CA ARG A 42 -30.16 -10.28 8.05
C ARG A 42 -28.96 -10.51 7.13
N ARG A 43 -28.15 -9.46 6.86
CA ARG A 43 -27.01 -9.57 5.96
C ARG A 43 -25.80 -10.23 6.61
N LEU A 44 -25.64 -10.07 7.92
CA LEU A 44 -24.60 -10.72 8.69
C LEU A 44 -24.83 -12.23 8.70
N ASP A 45 -26.07 -12.67 8.92
CA ASP A 45 -26.45 -14.07 8.82
C ASP A 45 -26.17 -14.66 7.43
N LEU A 46 -26.48 -13.92 6.36
CA LEU A 46 -26.17 -14.34 4.99
C LEU A 46 -24.66 -14.41 4.72
N ALA A 47 -23.86 -13.51 5.28
CA ALA A 47 -22.41 -13.50 5.11
C ALA A 47 -21.72 -14.63 5.89
N LEU A 48 -22.19 -14.91 7.10
CA LEU A 48 -21.65 -15.96 7.98
C LEU A 48 -22.05 -17.37 7.51
N ASN A 49 -23.19 -17.51 6.83
CA ASN A 49 -23.61 -18.80 6.27
C ASN A 49 -23.19 -19.00 4.80
N ALA A 50 -22.46 -18.05 4.20
CA ALA A 50 -22.03 -18.15 2.81
C ALA A 50 -20.93 -19.21 2.63
N HIS A 51 -21.20 -20.22 1.79
CA HIS A 51 -20.24 -21.26 1.43
C HIS A 51 -19.49 -20.98 0.12
N ASP A 52 -20.05 -20.13 -0.74
CA ASP A 52 -19.45 -19.73 -2.01
C ASP A 52 -19.42 -18.21 -2.19
N ARG A 53 -18.53 -17.75 -3.07
CA ARG A 53 -18.35 -16.31 -3.36
C ARG A 53 -19.61 -15.62 -3.88
N VAL A 54 -20.52 -16.36 -4.52
CA VAL A 54 -21.76 -15.81 -5.06
C VAL A 54 -22.74 -15.48 -3.92
N GLN A 55 -22.84 -16.37 -2.93
CA GLN A 55 -23.63 -16.17 -1.70
C GLN A 55 -23.09 -15.02 -0.87
N LEU A 56 -21.76 -14.91 -0.72
CA LEU A 56 -21.15 -13.76 -0.04
C LEU A 56 -21.40 -12.46 -0.80
N ASN A 57 -21.39 -12.48 -2.13
CA ASN A 57 -21.70 -11.29 -2.90
C ASN A 57 -23.18 -10.87 -2.75
N ARG A 58 -24.11 -11.83 -2.56
CA ARG A 58 -25.52 -11.52 -2.29
C ARG A 58 -25.72 -10.77 -0.96
N SER A 59 -24.97 -11.09 0.10
CA SER A 59 -25.08 -10.33 1.36
C SER A 59 -24.66 -8.85 1.19
N LEU A 60 -23.77 -8.61 0.23
CA LEU A 60 -23.25 -7.28 -0.12
C LEU A 60 -24.04 -6.58 -1.25
N GLN A 61 -25.00 -7.24 -1.90
CA GLN A 61 -25.76 -6.66 -3.01
C GLN A 61 -26.51 -5.38 -2.56
N GLY A 62 -26.37 -4.31 -3.35
CA GLY A 62 -26.95 -3.00 -3.06
C GLY A 62 -26.17 -2.14 -2.04
N LEU A 63 -25.23 -2.72 -1.28
CA LEU A 63 -24.31 -2.00 -0.38
C LEU A 63 -22.91 -1.87 -0.96
N ALA A 64 -22.51 -2.87 -1.75
CA ALA A 64 -21.47 -2.72 -2.73
C ALA A 64 -21.98 -1.81 -3.85
N ARG A 65 -22.08 -0.50 -3.56
CA ARG A 65 -21.72 0.44 -4.62
C ARG A 65 -20.30 0.01 -4.98
N ILE A 66 -20.13 -0.46 -6.21
CA ILE A 66 -18.89 -0.23 -6.94
C ILE A 66 -18.83 1.29 -7.05
N ALA A 67 -18.52 1.96 -5.94
CA ALA A 67 -18.05 3.31 -6.01
C ALA A 67 -16.81 3.14 -6.88
N PRO A 68 -16.74 3.77 -8.06
CA PRO A 68 -15.46 3.87 -8.71
C PRO A 68 -14.51 4.36 -7.63
N VAL A 69 -13.38 3.70 -7.47
CA VAL A 69 -12.36 3.95 -6.44
C VAL A 69 -12.05 5.46 -6.27
N MET A 70 -12.40 6.25 -7.28
CA MET A 70 -12.43 7.70 -7.41
C MET A 70 -13.39 8.50 -6.51
N LEU A 71 -14.45 7.94 -5.91
CA LEU A 71 -15.56 8.75 -5.34
C LEU A 71 -15.89 8.51 -3.85
N ARG A 72 -15.01 7.87 -3.08
CA ARG A 72 -15.16 7.91 -1.61
C ARG A 72 -14.66 9.29 -1.15
N PRO A 73 -15.48 10.14 -0.48
CA PRO A 73 -14.98 11.35 0.13
C PRO A 73 -13.93 10.95 1.16
N THR A 74 -12.67 11.21 0.84
CA THR A 74 -11.58 10.93 1.74
C THR A 74 -11.69 11.87 2.93
N ALA A 75 -11.73 11.32 4.15
CA ALA A 75 -11.62 12.13 5.35
C ALA A 75 -10.38 13.05 5.23
N PRO A 76 -10.47 14.34 5.59
CA PRO A 76 -9.35 15.26 5.45
C PRO A 76 -8.08 14.69 6.08
N GLY A 77 -7.06 14.40 5.26
CA GLY A 77 -5.77 13.88 5.70
C GLY A 77 -5.50 12.39 5.44
N GLN A 78 -6.51 11.59 5.08
CA GLN A 78 -6.28 10.22 4.62
C GLN A 78 -5.90 10.24 3.12
N PRO A 79 -4.93 9.47 2.65
CA PRO A 79 -4.64 9.38 1.22
C PRO A 79 -5.71 8.54 0.52
N SER A 80 -6.21 9.02 -0.62
CA SER A 80 -7.19 8.29 -1.43
C SER A 80 -6.58 6.99 -1.97
N PRO A 81 -7.38 5.97 -2.34
CA PRO A 81 -6.80 4.74 -2.88
C PRO A 81 -6.02 4.96 -4.19
N ALA A 82 -6.40 5.95 -5.00
CA ALA A 82 -5.65 6.35 -6.18
C ALA A 82 -4.28 6.97 -5.82
N GLU A 83 -4.21 7.77 -4.75
CA GLU A 83 -2.95 8.30 -4.23
C GLU A 83 -2.06 7.23 -3.61
N ASN A 84 -2.64 6.19 -3.00
CA ASN A 84 -1.87 5.04 -2.48
C ASN A 84 -1.25 4.22 -3.61
N VAL A 85 -2.02 3.97 -4.67
CA VAL A 85 -1.51 3.33 -5.90
C VAL A 85 -0.42 4.19 -6.53
N GLY A 86 -0.65 5.50 -6.66
CA GLY A 86 0.37 6.43 -7.14
C GLY A 86 1.63 6.42 -6.29
N GLY A 87 1.50 6.46 -4.97
CA GLY A 87 2.61 6.39 -4.02
C GLY A 87 3.43 5.11 -4.16
N GLY A 88 2.76 3.95 -4.21
CA GLY A 88 3.45 2.66 -4.40
C GLY A 88 4.17 2.58 -5.75
N LEU A 89 3.54 3.03 -6.83
CA LEU A 89 4.17 3.08 -8.16
C LEU A 89 5.38 4.01 -8.20
N VAL A 90 5.34 5.13 -7.49
CA VAL A 90 6.46 6.07 -7.39
C VAL A 90 7.64 5.46 -6.66
N GLN A 91 7.42 4.73 -5.57
CA GLN A 91 8.50 4.00 -4.89
C GLN A 91 9.13 2.94 -5.79
N LEU A 92 8.29 2.16 -6.49
CA LEU A 92 8.75 1.10 -7.39
C LEU A 92 9.41 1.64 -8.66
N SER A 93 9.07 2.86 -9.09
CA SER A 93 9.73 3.52 -10.23
C SER A 93 11.24 3.68 -10.01
N GLY A 94 11.67 3.70 -8.74
CA GLY A 94 13.07 3.67 -8.35
C GLY A 94 13.82 2.40 -8.73
N LEU A 95 13.14 1.28 -8.97
CA LEU A 95 13.78 0.06 -9.46
C LEU A 95 14.21 0.17 -10.93
N LEU A 96 13.43 0.88 -11.74
CA LEU A 96 13.65 0.99 -13.19
C LEU A 96 14.49 2.22 -13.56
N THR A 97 14.24 3.34 -12.87
CA THR A 97 14.80 4.65 -13.23
C THR A 97 15.56 5.32 -12.10
N SER A 98 15.73 4.62 -10.96
CA SER A 98 16.35 5.14 -9.74
C SER A 98 15.71 6.47 -9.30
N PHE A 99 16.47 7.56 -9.21
CA PHE A 99 15.98 8.84 -8.72
C PHE A 99 15.22 9.67 -9.76
N ILE A 100 15.27 9.32 -11.05
CA ILE A 100 14.73 10.15 -12.14
C ILE A 100 13.19 10.18 -12.11
N ALA A 101 12.51 9.02 -12.14
CA ALA A 101 11.05 9.03 -12.12
C ALA A 101 10.46 9.62 -10.82
N PRO A 102 10.98 9.33 -9.61
CA PRO A 102 10.54 10.03 -8.40
C PRO A 102 10.70 11.55 -8.48
N ALA A 103 11.78 12.04 -9.08
CA ALA A 103 12.00 13.48 -9.27
C ALA A 103 10.98 14.09 -10.22
N ILE A 104 10.70 13.44 -11.35
CA ILE A 104 9.68 13.88 -12.32
C ILE A 104 8.31 13.91 -11.64
N VAL A 105 7.93 12.85 -10.92
CA VAL A 105 6.62 12.79 -10.25
C VAL A 105 6.51 13.87 -9.17
N LYS A 106 7.58 14.12 -8.40
CA LYS A 106 7.60 15.22 -7.43
C LYS A 106 7.43 16.58 -8.12
N ALA A 107 8.06 16.81 -9.27
CA ALA A 107 7.96 18.07 -10.02
C ALA A 107 6.57 18.26 -10.67
N SER A 108 5.94 17.17 -11.09
CA SER A 108 4.61 17.19 -11.72
C SER A 108 3.43 17.20 -10.74
N THR A 109 3.68 17.07 -9.43
CA THR A 109 2.64 17.01 -8.41
C THR A 109 2.53 18.30 -7.60
N ARG A 110 1.32 18.60 -7.11
CA ARG A 110 1.08 19.81 -6.31
C ARG A 110 1.90 19.76 -5.02
N PRO A 111 2.69 20.81 -4.69
CA PRO A 111 3.42 20.88 -3.43
C PRO A 111 2.49 20.66 -2.23
N GLY A 112 2.91 19.79 -1.30
CA GLY A 112 2.14 19.45 -0.10
C GLY A 112 1.08 18.36 -0.27
N SER A 113 0.83 17.87 -1.49
CA SER A 113 -0.06 16.72 -1.73
C SER A 113 0.53 15.41 -1.18
N ALA A 114 -0.31 14.40 -0.93
CA ALA A 114 0.15 13.09 -0.46
C ALA A 114 1.17 12.46 -1.41
N LEU A 115 0.91 12.56 -2.72
CA LEU A 115 1.80 12.05 -3.77
C LEU A 115 3.14 12.82 -3.84
N TRP A 116 3.13 14.14 -3.59
CA TRP A 116 4.36 14.94 -3.53
C TRP A 116 5.27 14.53 -2.36
N TRP A 117 4.67 14.20 -1.21
CA TRP A 117 5.40 13.69 -0.06
C TRP A 117 5.97 12.30 -0.30
N GLU A 118 5.20 11.42 -0.94
CA GLU A 118 5.65 10.06 -1.25
C GLU A 118 6.76 10.06 -2.33
N ALA A 119 6.64 10.92 -3.34
CA ALA A 119 7.72 11.15 -4.31
C ALA A 119 8.99 11.72 -3.67
N SER A 120 8.86 12.59 -2.66
CA SER A 120 10.00 13.09 -1.89
C SER A 120 10.67 11.98 -1.06
N ARG A 121 9.87 11.07 -0.50
CA ARG A 121 10.36 9.87 0.23
C ARG A 121 11.13 8.94 -0.70
N ALA A 122 10.55 8.61 -1.85
CA ALA A 122 11.18 7.78 -2.87
C ALA A 122 12.50 8.39 -3.36
N LEU A 123 12.51 9.69 -3.66
CA LEU A 123 13.71 10.40 -4.09
C LEU A 123 14.82 10.36 -3.03
N SER A 124 14.47 10.62 -1.76
CA SER A 124 15.41 10.58 -0.65
C SER A 124 16.02 9.18 -0.47
N LEU A 125 15.20 8.13 -0.58
CA LEU A 125 15.67 6.74 -0.51
C LEU A 125 16.68 6.43 -1.63
N GLN A 126 16.38 6.84 -2.86
CA GLN A 126 17.27 6.60 -4.01
C GLN A 126 18.60 7.36 -3.88
N LEU A 127 18.58 8.60 -3.39
CA LEU A 127 19.80 9.37 -3.13
C LEU A 127 20.64 8.77 -1.99
N THR A 128 20.00 8.36 -0.89
CA THR A 128 20.69 7.65 0.20
C THR A 128 21.34 6.37 -0.30
N ALA A 129 20.62 5.59 -1.11
CA ALA A 129 21.15 4.36 -1.68
C ALA A 129 22.34 4.60 -2.62
N LEU A 130 22.29 5.66 -3.43
CA LEU A 130 23.40 6.04 -4.29
C LEU A 130 24.65 6.41 -3.47
N VAL A 131 24.50 7.22 -2.43
CA VAL A 131 25.60 7.60 -1.53
C VAL A 131 26.17 6.36 -0.84
N ALA A 132 25.30 5.48 -0.34
CA ALA A 132 25.71 4.22 0.29
C ALA A 132 26.45 3.30 -0.69
N ALA A 133 26.00 3.22 -1.94
CA ALA A 133 26.63 2.42 -2.98
C ALA A 133 28.02 2.95 -3.35
N VAL A 134 28.19 4.27 -3.47
CA VAL A 134 29.51 4.88 -3.70
C VAL A 134 30.45 4.61 -2.54
N GLY A 135 29.99 4.78 -1.29
CA GLY A 135 30.78 4.48 -0.10
C GLY A 135 31.19 3.00 -0.02
N ALA A 136 30.26 2.09 -0.32
CA ALA A 136 30.50 0.66 -0.36
C ALA A 136 31.49 0.27 -1.47
N LEU A 137 31.45 0.93 -2.63
CA LEU A 137 32.40 0.72 -3.72
C LEU A 137 33.80 1.17 -3.34
N ILE A 138 33.95 2.36 -2.74
CA ILE A 138 35.25 2.83 -2.23
C ILE A 138 35.80 1.86 -1.18
N LEU A 139 34.95 1.41 -0.26
CA LEU A 139 35.33 0.48 0.79
C LEU A 139 35.71 -0.91 0.27
N SER A 140 35.02 -1.42 -0.75
CA SER A 140 35.36 -2.72 -1.36
C SER A 140 36.73 -2.67 -2.05
N GLN A 141 37.08 -1.56 -2.69
CA GLN A 141 38.40 -1.37 -3.30
C GLN A 141 39.52 -1.25 -2.27
N LEU A 142 39.24 -0.62 -1.12
CA LEU A 142 40.22 -0.46 -0.03
C LEU A 142 40.46 -1.76 0.75
N LEU A 143 39.40 -2.53 1.01
CA LEU A 143 39.46 -3.73 1.85
C LEU A 143 39.61 -5.05 1.05
N GLY A 144 39.43 -5.01 -0.27
CA GLY A 144 39.47 -6.21 -1.13
C GLY A 144 38.29 -7.17 -0.91
N ILE A 145 37.21 -6.73 -0.25
CA ILE A 145 36.04 -7.57 0.07
C ILE A 145 34.98 -7.41 -1.02
N GLY A 146 34.92 -8.38 -1.94
CA GLY A 146 33.98 -8.35 -3.08
C GLY A 146 32.49 -8.48 -2.71
N GLY A 147 32.16 -8.97 -1.52
CA GLY A 147 30.76 -9.24 -1.11
C GLY A 147 29.94 -8.01 -0.69
N ILE A 148 30.58 -6.89 -0.35
CA ILE A 148 29.90 -5.71 0.21
C ILE A 148 28.91 -5.10 -0.80
N MET A 149 29.29 -5.07 -2.08
CA MET A 149 28.43 -4.57 -3.15
C MET A 149 27.16 -5.40 -3.32
N PHE A 150 27.28 -6.73 -3.26
CA PHE A 150 26.14 -7.63 -3.38
C PHE A 150 25.14 -7.45 -2.21
N ILE A 151 25.65 -7.35 -0.98
CA ILE A 151 24.83 -7.10 0.21
C ILE A 151 24.15 -5.74 0.13
N GLY A 152 24.88 -4.69 -0.28
CA GLY A 152 24.33 -3.35 -0.45
C GLY A 152 23.21 -3.30 -1.50
N TRP A 153 23.40 -4.01 -2.61
CA TRP A 153 22.38 -4.15 -3.66
C TRP A 153 21.11 -4.85 -3.13
N LEU A 154 21.26 -5.93 -2.38
CA LEU A 154 20.13 -6.67 -1.82
C LEU A 154 19.37 -5.86 -0.76
N ALA A 155 20.10 -5.12 0.08
CA ALA A 155 19.52 -4.20 1.05
C ALA A 155 18.71 -3.08 0.37
N TRP A 156 19.25 -2.49 -0.71
CA TRP A 156 18.54 -1.49 -1.50
C TRP A 156 17.28 -2.05 -2.16
N LEU A 157 17.37 -3.23 -2.79
CA LEU A 157 16.24 -3.87 -3.45
C LEU A 157 15.09 -4.12 -2.46
N THR A 158 15.43 -4.70 -1.30
CA THR A 158 14.47 -5.01 -0.25
C THR A 158 13.82 -3.74 0.31
N ALA A 159 14.62 -2.70 0.56
CA ALA A 159 14.12 -1.41 1.04
C ALA A 159 13.15 -0.77 0.04
N THR A 160 13.45 -0.82 -1.26
CA THR A 160 12.61 -0.25 -2.32
C THR A 160 11.28 -0.99 -2.45
N ILE A 161 11.30 -2.32 -2.45
CA ILE A 161 10.09 -3.15 -2.51
C ILE A 161 9.22 -2.89 -1.27
N TRP A 162 9.81 -2.91 -0.08
CA TRP A 162 9.06 -2.73 1.16
C TRP A 162 8.46 -1.33 1.27
N ALA A 163 9.19 -0.30 0.81
CA ALA A 163 8.66 1.04 0.74
C ALA A 163 7.46 1.14 -0.21
N GLY A 164 7.51 0.46 -1.38
CA GLY A 164 6.39 0.37 -2.31
C GLY A 164 5.16 -0.32 -1.69
N VAL A 165 5.35 -1.48 -1.05
CA VAL A 165 4.27 -2.21 -0.36
C VAL A 165 3.59 -1.35 0.69
N ARG A 166 4.35 -0.60 1.50
CA ARG A 166 3.74 0.25 2.53
C ARG A 166 3.01 1.46 1.95
N ALA A 167 3.54 2.06 0.88
CA ALA A 167 2.86 3.13 0.15
C ALA A 167 1.54 2.66 -0.50
N PHE A 168 1.49 1.44 -1.05
CA PHE A 168 0.24 0.85 -1.52
C PHE A 168 -0.81 0.67 -0.42
N ASN A 169 -0.38 0.42 0.81
CA ASN A 169 -1.25 0.33 1.99
C ASN A 169 -1.61 1.69 2.60
N GLY A 170 -1.24 2.81 1.95
CA GLY A 170 -1.47 4.17 2.44
C GLY A 170 -0.64 4.54 3.68
N GLN A 171 0.36 3.73 4.01
CA GLN A 171 1.35 4.04 5.02
C GLN A 171 2.52 4.80 4.39
N PRO A 172 3.19 5.69 5.13
CA PRO A 172 4.33 6.43 4.59
C PRO A 172 5.44 5.46 4.20
N GLY A 173 5.82 5.35 2.93
CA GLY A 173 6.61 4.21 2.43
C GLY A 173 7.95 4.00 3.13
N THR A 174 8.62 5.08 3.54
CA THR A 174 9.97 5.06 4.12
C THR A 174 10.07 5.22 5.64
N GLN A 175 8.95 5.31 6.38
CA GLN A 175 8.91 5.45 7.85
C GLN A 175 9.97 4.66 8.68
N PRO A 176 10.29 3.39 8.43
CA PRO A 176 11.26 2.58 9.16
C PRO A 176 12.71 2.89 8.77
N PHE A 177 12.91 3.52 7.61
CA PHE A 177 14.22 3.95 7.13
C PHE A 177 14.43 5.47 7.27
N GLU A 178 13.45 6.22 7.77
CA GLU A 178 13.55 7.68 7.93
C GLU A 178 14.76 8.11 8.76
N GLY A 179 15.20 7.28 9.70
CA GLY A 179 16.43 7.50 10.46
C GLY A 179 17.68 7.60 9.58
N LEU A 180 17.72 6.81 8.51
CA LEU A 180 18.86 6.64 7.59
C LEU A 180 18.76 7.52 6.32
N LEU A 181 17.59 8.07 6.04
CA LEU A 181 17.38 8.92 4.88
C LEU A 181 18.18 10.23 4.96
N LEU A 182 18.75 10.63 3.83
CA LEU A 182 19.52 11.87 3.70
C LEU A 182 18.60 13.09 3.92
N PHE A 183 17.39 13.01 3.38
CA PHE A 183 16.35 14.01 3.57
C PHE A 183 15.15 13.38 4.26
N ARG A 184 14.73 13.93 5.40
CA ARG A 184 13.54 13.48 6.14
C ARG A 184 12.32 14.30 5.74
N PRO A 185 11.39 13.75 4.94
CA PRO A 185 10.15 14.43 4.63
C PRO A 185 9.21 14.40 5.85
N LYS A 186 9.13 15.52 6.58
CA LYS A 186 8.12 15.72 7.63
C LYS A 186 6.79 16.11 6.99
N ARG A 187 5.80 15.21 7.02
CA ARG A 187 4.41 15.57 6.74
C ARG A 187 3.96 16.48 7.89
N SER A 188 3.53 17.71 7.61
CA SER A 188 2.87 18.55 8.61
C SER A 188 1.61 17.82 9.05
N ASP A 189 1.54 17.47 10.33
CA ASP A 189 0.41 16.78 10.90
C ASP A 189 -0.80 17.73 10.79
N VAL A 190 -1.79 17.37 9.97
CA VAL A 190 -2.99 18.21 9.75
C VAL A 190 -3.73 18.42 11.08
N ARG A 191 -3.51 17.53 12.06
CA ARG A 191 -3.96 17.66 13.46
C ARG A 191 -3.32 18.83 14.21
N GLN A 192 -2.10 19.26 13.85
CA GLN A 192 -1.47 20.45 14.44
C GLN A 192 -2.06 21.75 13.90
N LEU A 193 -2.50 21.78 12.64
CA LEU A 193 -3.17 22.95 12.03
C LEU A 193 -4.63 23.10 12.48
N ALA A 194 -5.28 22.00 12.89
CA ALA A 194 -6.62 22.03 13.47
C ALA A 194 -6.66 22.42 14.96
N ARG A 195 -5.51 22.40 15.66
CA ARG A 195 -5.40 22.84 17.07
C ARG A 195 -5.05 24.32 17.23
N THR A 196 -4.75 25.02 16.15
CA THR A 196 -4.37 26.44 16.14
C THR A 196 -5.42 27.36 15.51
N ARG A 197 -6.68 26.89 15.39
CA ARG A 197 -7.85 27.73 15.11
C ARG A 197 -8.87 27.62 16.21
#